data_AF-A0A4Y4DQK5-F1
#
_entry.id   AF-A0A4Y4DQK5-F1
#
_cell.length_a   1.000
_cell.length_b   1.000
_cell.length_c   1.000
_cell.angle_alpha   90.00
_cell.angle_beta   90.00
_cell.angle_gamma   90.00
#
_symmetry.space_group_name_H-M   'P 1'
#
loop_
_entity.id
_entity.type
_entity.pdbx_description
1 polymer ?
#
loop_
_entity_poly.entity_id
_entity_poly.type
_entity_poly.pdbx_seq_one_letter_code
_entity_poly.pdbx_strand_id
1 'polypeptide(L)'
;MNKSTTTRLIAPIAAGLLMLSLSGCVSIEQKPSEETASASPSPSIDASVTPSPKATDGTATPSGNVPKETASGDSFQQSFETILKHATKTKCAGNDTIDANGKILFLIGDCRDIKITGTGNMIVSNHMKSLEITGAGNIVAVKSLREVNVSGMGNTVGWRSGDTTAKDTGDSNALGKDALAGVPLDF
;
A
#
# COMPACT_ATOMS: atom_id res chain seq x y z
N MET A 1 9.81 -14.87 -50.42
CA MET A 1 9.13 -16.07 -50.95
C MET A 1 8.24 -16.63 -49.86
N ASN A 2 6.98 -16.83 -50.24
CA ASN A 2 5.83 -16.91 -49.34
C ASN A 2 5.49 -18.39 -49.11
N LYS A 3 5.10 -18.75 -47.89
CA LYS A 3 4.17 -19.87 -47.69
C LYS A 3 3.03 -19.42 -46.78
N SER A 4 2.00 -18.96 -47.47
CA SER A 4 0.63 -18.81 -46.99
C SER A 4 0.08 -20.19 -46.61
N THR A 5 -0.62 -20.29 -45.49
CA THR A 5 -1.50 -21.44 -45.23
C THR A 5 -2.77 -20.93 -44.54
N THR A 6 -3.75 -20.66 -45.38
CA THR A 6 -5.14 -20.37 -45.02
C THR A 6 -5.85 -21.69 -44.72
N THR A 7 -6.43 -21.84 -43.54
CA THR A 7 -7.48 -22.84 -43.30
C THR A 7 -8.63 -22.18 -42.56
N ARG A 8 -9.71 -21.90 -43.30
CA ARG A 8 -11.07 -21.65 -42.79
C ARG A 8 -11.74 -22.99 -42.51
N LEU A 9 -12.48 -23.12 -41.41
CA LEU A 9 -13.60 -24.06 -41.19
C LEU A 9 -14.38 -23.54 -39.96
N ILE A 10 -15.47 -22.77 -40.15
CA ILE A 10 -16.89 -23.15 -40.00
C ILE A 10 -17.28 -23.49 -38.55
N ALA A 11 -18.10 -22.62 -37.96
CA ALA A 11 -18.81 -22.79 -36.68
C ALA A 11 -19.91 -23.88 -36.77
N PRO A 12 -20.41 -24.35 -35.62
CA PRO A 12 -21.81 -24.07 -35.37
C PRO A 12 -22.15 -23.61 -33.94
N ILE A 13 -23.26 -22.88 -33.94
CA ILE A 13 -24.08 -22.34 -32.86
C ILE A 13 -24.43 -23.40 -31.81
N ALA A 14 -24.26 -23.08 -30.52
CA ALA A 14 -24.99 -23.73 -29.44
C ALA A 14 -25.51 -22.66 -28.47
N ALA A 15 -26.79 -22.33 -28.63
CA ALA A 15 -27.56 -21.54 -27.69
C ALA A 15 -27.83 -22.40 -26.44
N GLY A 16 -27.36 -21.92 -25.28
CA GLY A 16 -27.70 -22.49 -23.98
C GLY A 16 -28.26 -21.39 -23.09
N LEU A 17 -29.59 -21.26 -23.07
CA LEU A 17 -30.30 -20.54 -22.02
C LEU A 17 -30.10 -21.29 -20.70
N LEU A 18 -29.61 -20.61 -19.66
CA LEU A 18 -29.65 -21.10 -18.29
C LEU A 18 -30.34 -20.05 -17.41
N MET A 19 -31.38 -20.55 -16.75
CA MET A 19 -32.45 -19.83 -16.07
C MET A 19 -31.98 -19.07 -14.83
N LEU A 20 -32.69 -17.97 -14.59
CA LEU A 20 -32.67 -17.11 -13.39
C LEU A 20 -33.20 -17.86 -12.16
N SER A 21 -32.48 -17.74 -11.03
CA SER A 21 -33.05 -17.95 -9.70
C SER A 21 -32.64 -16.79 -8.78
N LEU A 22 -33.40 -15.68 -8.86
CA LEU A 22 -33.30 -14.58 -7.90
C LEU A 22 -34.14 -14.96 -6.67
N SER A 23 -33.49 -15.50 -5.65
CA SER A 23 -34.12 -15.73 -4.34
C SER A 23 -34.21 -14.37 -3.62
N GLY A 24 -35.35 -13.72 -3.77
CA GLY A 24 -35.72 -12.50 -3.06
C GLY A 24 -36.65 -12.81 -1.88
N CYS A 25 -36.12 -12.68 -0.67
CA CYS A 25 -36.79 -12.57 0.63
C CYS A 25 -35.78 -11.79 1.50
N VAL A 26 -36.08 -10.78 2.31
CA VAL A 26 -37.33 -10.40 2.96
C VAL A 26 -37.22 -8.92 3.38
N SER A 27 -38.39 -8.29 3.49
CA SER A 27 -38.65 -6.94 4.00
C SER A 27 -37.87 -6.52 5.24
N ILE A 28 -37.39 -5.28 5.23
CA ILE A 28 -37.28 -4.46 6.44
C ILE A 28 -37.98 -3.13 6.14
N GLU A 29 -39.25 -3.09 6.49
CA GLU A 29 -39.98 -1.85 6.78
C GLU A 29 -39.83 -1.64 8.28
N GLN A 30 -39.02 -0.67 8.71
CA GLN A 30 -39.17 -0.07 10.04
C GLN A 30 -38.54 1.33 10.08
N LYS A 31 -39.41 2.31 9.79
CA LYS A 31 -39.67 3.56 10.51
C LYS A 31 -38.50 4.29 11.21
N PRO A 32 -38.37 5.62 11.02
CA PRO A 32 -37.37 6.42 11.70
C PRO A 32 -37.71 6.57 13.19
N SER A 33 -36.71 6.38 14.05
CA SER A 33 -36.75 6.80 15.45
C SER A 33 -35.60 7.78 15.67
N GLU A 34 -35.93 9.06 15.65
CA GLU A 34 -35.19 10.03 16.45
C GLU A 34 -35.41 9.67 17.91
N GLU A 35 -34.34 9.36 18.64
CA GLU A 35 -34.30 9.53 20.09
C GLU A 35 -32.88 9.91 20.52
N THR A 36 -32.68 11.23 20.57
CA THR A 36 -32.00 11.99 21.62
C THR A 36 -31.28 11.21 22.72
N ALA A 37 -30.00 11.55 22.86
CA ALA A 37 -29.17 11.57 24.06
C ALA A 37 -28.85 10.24 24.77
N SER A 38 -27.68 9.70 24.45
CA SER A 38 -26.90 8.91 25.42
C SER A 38 -25.79 9.79 25.99
N ALA A 39 -26.09 10.47 27.09
CA ALA A 39 -25.09 11.08 27.95
C ALA A 39 -24.56 10.00 28.90
N SER A 40 -23.37 9.46 28.60
CA SER A 40 -22.62 8.61 29.52
C SER A 40 -21.69 9.49 30.36
N PRO A 41 -21.75 9.44 31.71
CA PRO A 41 -20.83 10.20 32.55
C PRO A 41 -19.42 9.59 32.49
N SER A 42 -18.49 10.40 32.02
CA SER A 42 -17.04 10.20 32.14
C SER A 42 -16.63 10.07 33.61
N PRO A 43 -15.91 9.02 34.04
CA PRO A 43 -15.19 9.06 35.29
C PRO A 43 -13.94 9.93 35.09
N SER A 44 -13.96 11.12 35.71
CA SER A 44 -12.77 11.95 35.90
C SER A 44 -11.72 11.18 36.71
N ILE A 45 -10.70 10.67 36.03
CA ILE A 45 -9.42 10.30 36.65
C ILE A 45 -8.62 11.59 36.85
N ASP A 46 -8.71 12.11 38.06
CA ASP A 46 -7.82 13.13 38.62
C ASP A 46 -6.45 12.47 38.85
N ALA A 47 -5.58 12.54 37.85
CA ALA A 47 -4.18 12.14 37.96
C ALA A 47 -3.33 13.40 38.06
N SER A 48 -3.10 13.80 39.31
CA SER A 48 -2.14 14.79 39.76
C SER A 48 -0.80 14.68 39.02
N VAL A 49 -0.49 15.66 38.17
CA VAL A 49 0.84 15.85 37.59
C VAL A 49 1.71 16.51 38.66
N THR A 50 2.55 15.70 39.30
CA THR A 50 3.67 16.19 40.12
C THR A 50 4.89 16.38 39.20
N PRO A 51 5.40 17.61 38.99
CA PRO A 51 6.66 17.81 38.28
C PRO A 51 7.82 17.40 39.19
N SER A 52 8.54 16.33 38.81
CA SER A 52 9.78 15.92 39.46
C SER A 52 10.96 16.76 38.93
N PRO A 53 11.90 17.20 39.79
CA PRO A 53 12.87 18.23 39.47
C PRO A 53 14.00 17.79 38.54
N LYS A 54 14.44 18.78 37.76
CA LYS A 54 15.67 18.85 36.96
C LYS A 54 16.90 18.55 37.84
N ALA A 55 17.69 17.55 37.47
CA ALA A 55 19.06 17.39 37.94
C ALA A 55 20.02 17.61 36.77
N THR A 56 20.89 18.60 36.95
CA THR A 56 21.99 18.99 36.09
C THR A 56 23.25 18.18 36.45
N ASP A 57 24.06 17.92 35.42
CA ASP A 57 25.48 17.55 35.38
C ASP A 57 25.97 16.20 35.94
N GLY A 58 26.54 15.44 35.02
CA GLY A 58 27.47 14.34 35.26
C GLY A 58 28.33 14.11 34.02
N THR A 59 29.38 14.91 33.88
CA THR A 59 30.46 14.70 32.90
C THR A 59 31.25 13.44 33.27
N ALA A 60 31.37 12.50 32.32
CA ALA A 60 32.53 11.61 32.19
C ALA A 60 32.74 11.24 30.72
N THR A 61 33.94 11.53 30.23
CA THR A 61 34.51 11.25 28.90
C THR A 61 35.61 10.17 29.07
N PRO A 62 36.20 9.52 28.05
CA PRO A 62 35.78 9.09 26.71
C PRO A 62 35.96 7.54 26.53
N SER A 63 35.83 7.08 25.28
CA SER A 63 36.43 5.85 24.72
C SER A 63 35.52 4.64 24.59
N GLY A 64 34.73 4.68 23.52
CA GLY A 64 34.38 3.51 22.73
C GLY A 64 34.25 3.96 21.29
N ASN A 65 35.26 3.68 20.46
CA ASN A 65 35.11 3.78 19.01
C ASN A 65 34.13 2.68 18.58
N VAL A 66 32.83 2.93 18.77
CA VAL A 66 31.81 2.32 17.94
C VAL A 66 32.00 2.97 16.59
N PRO A 67 32.25 2.23 15.49
CA PRO A 67 32.13 2.83 14.19
C PRO A 67 30.78 3.52 14.15
N LYS A 68 30.81 4.84 14.00
CA LYS A 68 29.69 5.58 13.45
C LYS A 68 29.54 5.04 12.04
N GLU A 69 28.92 3.87 11.92
CA GLU A 69 28.30 3.49 10.68
C GLU A 69 27.38 4.65 10.40
N THR A 70 27.72 5.39 9.36
CA THR A 70 26.96 6.51 8.86
C THR A 70 25.57 5.96 8.53
N ALA A 71 24.67 5.92 9.53
CA ALA A 71 23.23 5.70 9.37
C ALA A 71 22.60 6.96 8.76
N SER A 72 23.23 7.43 7.69
CA SER A 72 22.74 8.41 6.73
C SER A 72 22.50 7.67 5.40
N GLY A 73 22.18 6.38 5.47
CA GLY A 73 21.78 5.59 4.32
C GLY A 73 20.43 6.10 3.82
N ASP A 74 20.31 6.27 2.52
CA ASP A 74 19.04 6.54 1.85
C ASP A 74 18.08 5.37 2.15
N SER A 75 17.17 5.58 3.11
CA SER A 75 16.25 4.54 3.60
C SER A 75 15.32 4.04 2.50
N PHE A 76 14.95 4.91 1.56
CA PHE A 76 14.23 4.50 0.37
C PHE A 76 15.07 3.52 -0.46
N GLN A 77 16.33 3.87 -0.74
CA GLN A 77 17.20 3.03 -1.57
C GLN A 77 17.48 1.68 -0.89
N GLN A 78 17.66 1.66 0.43
CA GLN A 78 17.82 0.44 1.20
C GLN A 78 16.58 -0.47 1.09
N SER A 79 15.39 0.06 1.35
CA SER A 79 14.15 -0.70 1.26
C SER A 79 13.86 -1.17 -0.17
N PHE A 80 14.12 -0.31 -1.16
CA PHE A 80 13.96 -0.65 -2.57
C PHE A 80 14.85 -1.83 -2.98
N GLU A 81 16.15 -1.79 -2.68
CA GLU A 81 17.08 -2.87 -3.04
C GLU A 81 16.80 -4.16 -2.27
N THR A 82 16.40 -4.04 -1.00
CA THR A 82 16.00 -5.18 -0.18
C THR A 82 14.79 -5.90 -0.78
N ILE A 83 13.70 -5.19 -1.09
CA ILE A 83 12.53 -5.80 -1.74
C ILE A 83 12.90 -6.34 -3.12
N LEU A 84 13.70 -5.61 -3.90
CA LEU A 84 14.11 -6.02 -5.25
C LEU A 84 14.84 -7.37 -5.28
N LYS A 85 15.65 -7.70 -4.26
CA LYS A 85 16.35 -8.98 -4.16
C LYS A 85 15.41 -10.18 -4.05
N HIS A 86 14.26 -10.00 -3.41
CA HIS A 86 13.26 -11.05 -3.21
C HIS A 86 12.13 -11.00 -4.25
N ALA A 87 12.09 -9.95 -5.07
CA ALA A 87 11.00 -9.70 -5.98
C ALA A 87 11.02 -10.60 -7.22
N THR A 88 9.85 -11.10 -7.59
CA THR A 88 9.62 -11.71 -8.90
C THR A 88 9.45 -10.61 -9.94
N LYS A 89 10.17 -10.71 -11.06
CA LYS A 89 10.06 -9.75 -12.16
C LYS A 89 8.76 -9.96 -12.92
N THR A 90 7.98 -8.89 -13.08
CA THR A 90 6.71 -8.89 -13.80
C THR A 90 6.68 -7.75 -14.81
N LYS A 91 6.35 -8.06 -16.06
CA LYS A 91 6.20 -7.04 -17.10
C LYS A 91 4.94 -6.23 -16.84
N CYS A 92 5.08 -4.92 -16.99
CA CYS A 92 4.05 -3.93 -16.82
C CYS A 92 3.80 -3.23 -18.16
N ALA A 93 2.56 -3.23 -18.64
CA ALA A 93 2.21 -2.83 -20.00
C ALA A 93 1.17 -1.70 -20.02
N GLY A 94 1.41 -0.65 -19.24
CA GLY A 94 0.49 0.45 -19.04
C GLY A 94 -0.30 0.26 -17.75
N ASN A 95 -1.46 -0.37 -17.84
CA ASN A 95 -2.41 -0.41 -16.73
C ASN A 95 -2.58 -1.84 -16.24
N ASP A 96 -2.36 -2.06 -14.94
CA ASP A 96 -2.37 -3.39 -14.34
C ASP A 96 -3.06 -3.36 -12.97
N THR A 97 -3.67 -4.49 -12.60
CA THR A 97 -4.28 -4.69 -11.28
C THR A 97 -3.61 -5.86 -10.57
N ILE A 98 -3.24 -5.65 -9.31
CA ILE A 98 -2.65 -6.63 -8.40
C ILE A 98 -3.69 -6.93 -7.32
N ASP A 99 -4.44 -8.00 -7.53
CA ASP A 99 -5.49 -8.49 -6.64
C ASP A 99 -5.02 -9.64 -5.73
N ALA A 100 -3.91 -10.28 -6.07
CA ALA A 100 -3.28 -11.30 -5.26
C ALA A 100 -2.72 -10.76 -3.93
N ASN A 101 -2.59 -11.65 -2.94
CA ASN A 101 -2.05 -11.34 -1.62
C ASN A 101 -0.60 -11.85 -1.48
N GLY A 102 0.18 -11.20 -0.62
CA GLY A 102 1.50 -11.66 -0.20
C GLY A 102 2.53 -11.76 -1.32
N LYS A 103 2.38 -10.99 -2.40
CA LYS A 103 3.30 -11.01 -3.54
C LYS A 103 4.44 -10.03 -3.34
N ILE A 104 5.64 -10.44 -3.76
CA ILE A 104 6.82 -9.59 -3.83
C ILE A 104 7.17 -9.40 -5.30
N LEU A 105 6.92 -8.22 -5.86
CA LEU A 105 6.96 -7.98 -7.30
C LEU A 105 7.88 -6.83 -7.67
N PHE A 106 8.61 -7.00 -8.77
CA PHE A 106 9.30 -5.91 -9.45
C PHE A 106 8.64 -5.66 -10.80
N LEU A 107 7.90 -4.55 -10.89
CA LEU A 107 7.20 -4.17 -12.11
C LEU A 107 8.17 -3.46 -13.07
N ILE A 108 8.38 -4.06 -14.23
CA ILE A 108 9.30 -3.57 -15.27
C ILE A 108 8.56 -3.17 -16.55
N GLY A 109 8.93 -2.02 -17.11
CA GLY A 109 8.30 -1.44 -18.29
C GLY A 109 7.58 -0.14 -17.99
N ASP A 110 6.68 0.25 -18.89
CA ASP A 110 5.94 1.51 -18.79
C ASP A 110 4.67 1.33 -17.93
N CYS A 111 4.85 1.28 -16.61
CA CYS A 111 3.71 1.33 -15.70
C CYS A 111 3.09 2.73 -15.70
N ARG A 112 1.85 2.82 -16.14
CA ARG A 112 1.05 4.03 -16.06
C ARG A 112 0.17 3.99 -14.83
N ASP A 113 -0.90 3.20 -14.87
CA ASP A 113 -1.97 3.23 -13.88
C ASP A 113 -2.04 1.86 -13.18
N ILE A 114 -1.53 1.79 -11.95
CA ILE A 114 -1.43 0.54 -11.19
C ILE A 114 -2.42 0.54 -10.05
N LYS A 115 -3.22 -0.53 -9.94
CA LYS A 115 -4.18 -0.72 -8.86
C LYS A 115 -3.80 -1.92 -7.99
N ILE A 116 -3.74 -1.74 -6.68
CA ILE A 116 -3.49 -2.79 -5.71
C ILE A 116 -4.73 -2.96 -4.84
N THR A 117 -5.44 -4.07 -5.04
CA THR A 117 -6.61 -4.44 -4.21
C THR A 117 -6.28 -5.54 -3.22
N GLY A 118 -5.19 -6.29 -3.46
CA GLY A 118 -4.71 -7.33 -2.55
C GLY A 118 -4.08 -6.81 -1.26
N THR A 119 -3.68 -7.73 -0.40
CA THR A 119 -3.16 -7.49 0.95
C THR A 119 -1.74 -8.00 1.10
N GLY A 120 -0.90 -7.27 1.85
CA GLY A 120 0.43 -7.73 2.24
C GLY A 120 1.42 -7.84 1.09
N ASN A 121 1.23 -7.07 0.01
CA ASN A 121 2.15 -7.10 -1.12
C ASN A 121 3.34 -6.16 -0.90
N MET A 122 4.50 -6.57 -1.37
CA MET A 122 5.70 -5.73 -1.47
C MET A 122 6.01 -5.47 -2.95
N ILE A 123 5.92 -4.23 -3.38
CA ILE A 123 6.03 -3.89 -4.81
C ILE A 123 7.13 -2.85 -5.01
N VAL A 124 8.04 -3.12 -5.94
CA VAL A 124 9.04 -2.16 -6.41
C VAL A 124 8.82 -1.83 -7.88
N SER A 125 9.10 -0.58 -8.25
CA SER A 125 9.19 -0.18 -9.67
C SER A 125 10.07 1.04 -9.86
N ASN A 126 10.62 1.20 -11.06
CA ASN A 126 11.39 2.40 -11.41
C ASN A 126 10.45 3.60 -11.67
N HIS A 127 9.36 3.40 -12.40
CA HIS A 127 8.49 4.49 -12.83
C HIS A 127 7.04 4.03 -12.78
N MET A 128 6.17 4.85 -12.18
CA MET A 128 4.73 4.73 -12.27
C MET A 128 4.12 6.12 -12.46
N LYS A 129 3.02 6.24 -13.21
CA LYS A 129 2.31 7.51 -13.30
C LYS A 129 1.34 7.67 -12.13
N SER A 130 0.46 6.70 -11.94
CA SER A 130 -0.59 6.70 -10.93
C SER A 130 -0.62 5.36 -10.20
N LEU A 131 -0.81 5.42 -8.89
CA LEU A 131 -0.93 4.27 -8.01
C LEU A 131 -2.20 4.40 -7.17
N GLU A 132 -3.10 3.41 -7.28
CA GLU A 132 -4.29 3.29 -6.45
C GLU A 132 -4.14 2.08 -5.52
N ILE A 133 -4.35 2.27 -4.22
CA ILE A 133 -4.33 1.18 -3.24
C ILE A 133 -5.63 1.18 -2.43
N THR A 134 -6.41 0.12 -2.60
CA THR A 134 -7.63 -0.11 -1.81
C THR A 134 -7.48 -1.26 -0.81
N GLY A 135 -6.45 -2.10 -0.99
CA GLY A 135 -6.14 -3.22 -0.08
C GLY A 135 -5.42 -2.79 1.20
N ALA A 136 -4.88 -3.76 1.94
CA ALA A 136 -4.29 -3.50 3.25
C ALA A 136 -2.82 -3.98 3.37
N GLY A 137 -2.04 -3.32 4.22
CA GLY A 137 -0.71 -3.78 4.62
C GLY A 137 0.30 -3.88 3.47
N ASN A 138 0.13 -3.11 2.40
CA ASN A 138 1.03 -3.16 1.25
C ASN A 138 2.22 -2.21 1.47
N ILE A 139 3.41 -2.62 1.02
CA ILE A 139 4.62 -1.80 1.00
C ILE A 139 5.00 -1.57 -0.46
N VAL A 140 5.06 -0.31 -0.90
CA VAL A 140 5.36 0.03 -2.28
C VAL A 140 6.50 1.04 -2.33
N ALA A 141 7.55 0.74 -3.13
CA ALA A 141 8.67 1.65 -3.35
C ALA A 141 8.83 1.95 -4.85
N VAL A 142 8.63 3.21 -5.23
CA VAL A 142 8.69 3.65 -6.64
C VAL A 142 9.72 4.74 -6.83
N LYS A 143 10.69 4.60 -7.74
CA LYS A 143 11.71 5.67 -7.88
C LYS A 143 11.11 6.99 -8.38
N SER A 144 10.13 6.92 -9.28
CA SER A 144 9.40 8.09 -9.79
C SER A 144 7.90 7.82 -9.80
N LEU A 145 7.13 8.66 -9.10
CA LEU A 145 5.67 8.60 -9.03
C LEU A 145 5.08 9.99 -9.31
N ARG A 146 3.84 10.09 -9.82
CA ARG A 146 3.15 11.39 -10.01
C ARG A 146 1.86 11.49 -9.22
N GLU A 147 1.14 10.40 -9.06
CA GLU A 147 -0.11 10.39 -8.31
C GLU A 147 -0.18 9.12 -7.45
N VAL A 148 -0.62 9.28 -6.21
CA VAL A 148 -0.95 8.16 -5.32
C VAL A 148 -2.28 8.43 -4.63
N ASN A 149 -3.18 7.45 -4.70
CA ASN A 149 -4.46 7.42 -4.00
C ASN A 149 -4.51 6.17 -3.12
N VAL A 150 -4.65 6.34 -1.81
CA VAL A 150 -4.78 5.24 -0.87
C VAL A 150 -6.09 5.39 -0.11
N SER A 151 -6.94 4.37 -0.18
CA SER A 151 -8.19 4.30 0.58
C SER A 151 -8.27 3.09 1.50
N GLY A 152 -7.25 2.22 1.46
CA GLY A 152 -7.14 1.04 2.32
C GLY A 152 -6.46 1.33 3.66
N MET A 153 -5.98 0.28 4.33
CA MET A 153 -5.43 0.38 5.69
C MET A 153 -3.97 -0.09 5.79
N GLY A 154 -3.15 0.61 6.57
CA GLY A 154 -1.82 0.13 6.95
C GLY A 154 -0.83 0.04 5.78
N ASN A 155 -1.04 0.81 4.72
CA ASN A 155 -0.18 0.79 3.54
C ASN A 155 0.98 1.77 3.69
N THR A 156 2.15 1.38 3.22
CA THR A 156 3.34 2.23 3.16
C THR A 156 3.75 2.45 1.72
N VAL A 157 3.83 3.70 1.27
CA VAL A 157 4.22 4.05 -0.10
C VAL A 157 5.35 5.06 -0.08
N GLY A 158 6.52 4.62 -0.51
CA GLY A 158 7.70 5.45 -0.70
C GLY A 158 7.93 5.81 -2.16
N TRP A 159 8.33 7.05 -2.41
CA TRP A 159 8.86 7.46 -3.71
C TRP A 159 10.07 8.37 -3.60
N ARG A 160 10.99 8.29 -4.56
CA ARG A 160 12.24 9.07 -4.51
C ARG A 160 12.16 10.41 -5.21
N SER A 161 11.44 10.47 -6.31
CA SER A 161 11.39 11.65 -7.18
C SER A 161 10.02 11.81 -7.84
N GLY A 162 9.74 13.01 -8.32
CA GLY A 162 8.47 13.39 -8.92
C GLY A 162 7.67 14.35 -8.04
N ASP A 163 6.91 15.23 -8.70
CA ASP A 163 5.95 16.14 -8.05
C ASP A 163 4.69 15.34 -7.69
N THR A 164 4.83 14.38 -6.79
CA THR A 164 3.76 13.43 -6.45
C THR A 164 2.62 14.15 -5.74
N THR A 165 1.42 14.05 -6.30
CA THR A 165 0.19 14.37 -5.59
C THR A 165 -0.27 13.14 -4.82
N ALA A 166 -0.38 13.26 -3.51
CA ALA A 166 -0.81 12.17 -2.64
C ALA A 166 -2.18 12.48 -2.04
N LYS A 167 -3.08 11.50 -2.11
CA LYS A 167 -4.37 11.51 -1.42
C LYS A 167 -4.50 10.23 -0.61
N ASP A 168 -4.79 10.41 0.67
CA ASP A 168 -5.04 9.33 1.61
C ASP A 168 -6.42 9.57 2.22
N THR A 169 -7.33 8.62 2.04
CA THR A 169 -8.65 8.60 2.67
C THR A 169 -8.84 7.32 3.49
N GLY A 170 -7.77 6.57 3.70
CA GLY A 170 -7.78 5.33 4.47
C GLY A 170 -7.25 5.53 5.89
N ASP A 171 -6.90 4.42 6.54
CA ASP A 171 -6.48 4.41 7.94
C ASP A 171 -5.04 3.93 8.10
N SER A 172 -4.26 4.63 8.93
CA SER A 172 -2.90 4.22 9.31
C SER A 172 -1.94 4.00 8.13
N ASN A 173 -2.07 4.78 7.05
CA ASN A 173 -1.14 4.72 5.93
C ASN A 173 0.04 5.67 6.13
N ALA A 174 1.18 5.35 5.51
CA ALA A 174 2.38 6.17 5.49
C ALA A 174 2.78 6.44 4.03
N LEU A 175 2.66 7.69 3.57
CA LEU A 175 2.97 8.09 2.20
C LEU A 175 4.05 9.17 2.21
N GLY A 176 5.08 9.03 1.38
CA GLY A 176 6.09 10.07 1.22
C GLY A 176 7.49 9.54 0.96
N LYS A 177 8.42 10.46 0.71
CA LYS A 177 9.84 10.13 0.49
C LYS A 177 10.50 9.37 1.64
N ASP A 178 10.05 9.62 2.87
CA ASP A 178 10.61 8.98 4.08
C ASP A 178 9.70 7.86 4.61
N ALA A 179 8.61 7.51 3.91
CA ALA A 179 7.63 6.54 4.41
C ALA A 179 8.23 5.14 4.64
N LEU A 180 9.30 4.80 3.92
CA LEU A 180 10.01 3.53 4.07
C LEU A 180 11.05 3.53 5.19
N ALA A 181 11.26 4.65 5.87
CA ALA A 181 12.21 4.74 6.96
C ALA A 181 11.73 3.92 8.16
N GLY A 182 12.57 2.98 8.62
CA GLY A 182 12.25 2.13 9.77
C GLY A 182 11.17 1.08 9.51
N VAL A 183 10.73 0.89 8.27
CA VAL A 183 9.82 -0.21 7.92
C VAL A 183 10.57 -1.53 8.09
N PRO A 184 10.09 -2.45 8.95
CA PRO A 184 10.66 -3.78 9.05
C PRO A 184 10.34 -4.55 7.76
N LEU A 185 11.37 -5.08 7.11
CA LEU A 185 11.24 -5.91 5.92
C LEU A 185 11.73 -7.31 6.28
N ASP A 186 10.83 -8.11 6.85
CA ASP A 186 11.07 -9.50 7.19
C ASP A 186 10.64 -10.39 6.01
N PHE A 187 11.54 -11.24 5.51
CA PHE A 187 11.31 -12.15 4.37
C PHE A 187 11.43 -13.62 4.79
#